data_AF-A0A6V8Q5P6-F1
#
_entry.id   AF-A0A6V8Q5P6-F1
#
_cell.length_a   1.000
_cell.length_b   1.000
_cell.length_c   1.000
_cell.angle_alpha   90.00
_cell.angle_beta   90.00
_cell.angle_gamma   90.00
#
_symmetry.space_group_name_H-M   'P 1'
#
loop_
_entity.id
_entity.type
_entity.pdbx_description
1 polymer ?
#
loop_
_entity_poly.entity_id
_entity_poly.type
_entity_poly.pdbx_seq_one_letter_code
_entity_poly.pdbx_strand_id
1 'polypeptide(L)' 'MPSQNEHIRKAIHNKSFLNSFELNTTSYVDWLVTILFYTSLHYVDSKLAQLNFHPDSHGQRRKYIWQTDLKH' A
#
# COMPACT_ATOMS: atom_id res chain seq x y z
N MET A 1 12.28 -4.85 -7.87
CA MET A 1 10.96 -4.68 -7.23
C MET A 1 10.75 -5.75 -6.18
N PRO A 2 10.01 -5.46 -5.10
CA PRO A 2 9.48 -6.51 -4.24
C PRO A 2 8.53 -7.42 -5.03
N SER A 3 8.55 -8.71 -4.73
CA SER A 3 7.56 -9.68 -5.19
C SER A 3 6.19 -9.43 -4.55
N GLN A 4 5.15 -10.06 -5.12
CA GLN A 4 3.81 -10.07 -4.55
C GLN A 4 3.81 -10.43 -3.06
N ASN A 5 4.55 -11.47 -2.67
CA ASN A 5 4.62 -11.96 -1.29
C ASN A 5 5.38 -11.00 -0.37
N GLU A 6 6.39 -10.30 -0.86
CA GLU A 6 7.07 -9.24 -0.10
C GLU A 6 6.17 -8.05 0.16
N HIS A 7 5.36 -7.65 -0.83
CA HIS A 7 4.34 -6.62 -0.65
C HIS A 7 3.31 -7.02 0.40
N ILE A 8 2.81 -8.27 0.36
CA ILE A 8 1.87 -8.78 1.37
C ILE A 8 2.50 -8.77 2.77
N ARG A 9 3.74 -9.24 2.90
CA ARG A 9 4.46 -9.22 4.19
C ARG A 9 4.59 -7.80 4.76
N LYS A 10 4.91 -6.81 3.92
CA LYS A 10 4.99 -5.40 4.33
C LYS A 10 3.62 -4.85 4.76
N ALA A 11 2.55 -5.16 4.02
CA ALA A 11 1.21 -4.74 4.37
C ALA A 11 0.75 -5.33 5.72
N ILE A 12 1.02 -6.62 5.96
CA ILE A 12 0.74 -7.30 7.23
C ILE A 12 1.55 -6.65 8.36
N HIS A 13 2.84 -6.41 8.16
CA HIS A 13 3.70 -5.77 9.15
C HIS A 13 3.18 -4.37 9.53
N ASN A 14 2.83 -3.55 8.54
CA ASN A 14 2.28 -2.21 8.78
C ASN A 14 0.94 -2.28 9.54
N LYS A 15 0.07 -3.25 9.22
CA LYS A 15 -1.19 -3.46 9.93
C LYS A 15 -0.94 -3.86 11.39
N SER A 16 0.01 -4.74 11.65
CA SER A 16 0.40 -5.10 13.02
C SER A 16 0.96 -3.91 13.79
N PHE A 17 1.75 -3.05 13.14
CA PHE A 17 2.26 -1.82 13.73
C PHE A 17 1.15 -0.81 14.02
N LEU A 18 0.19 -0.65 13.11
CA LEU A 18 -0.99 0.20 13.36
C LEU A 18 -1.77 -0.26 14.59
N ASN A 19 -1.94 -1.58 14.74
CA ASN A 19 -2.65 -2.18 15.86
C ASN A 19 -1.93 -2.03 17.22
N SER A 20 -0.67 -1.57 17.25
CA SER A 20 0.02 -1.27 18.50
C SER A 20 -0.29 0.12 19.06
N PHE A 21 -1.09 0.94 18.37
CA PHE A 21 -1.47 2.28 18.82
C PHE A 21 -2.89 2.32 19.38
N GLU A 22 -3.07 3.09 20.45
CA GLU A 22 -4.38 3.46 20.98
C GLU A 22 -4.95 4.67 20.20
N LEU A 23 -5.93 4.41 19.34
CA LEU A 23 -6.46 5.41 18.40
C LEU A 23 -7.04 6.66 19.08
N ASN A 24 -7.61 6.50 20.27
CA ASN A 24 -8.33 7.58 20.96
C ASN A 24 -7.41 8.48 21.80
N THR A 25 -6.15 8.10 22.00
CA THR A 25 -5.23 8.78 22.93
C THR A 25 -3.88 9.13 22.31
N THR A 26 -3.54 8.52 21.18
CA THR A 26 -2.28 8.79 20.48
C THR A 26 -2.22 10.22 19.91
N SER A 27 -1.10 10.90 20.12
CA SER A 27 -0.81 12.20 19.48
C SER A 27 -0.29 12.07 18.04
N TYR A 28 -0.13 10.85 17.54
CA TYR A 28 0.52 10.55 16.25
C TYR A 28 -0.49 10.15 15.16
N VAL A 29 -1.68 10.77 15.16
CA VAL A 29 -2.76 10.43 14.22
C VAL A 29 -2.33 10.59 12.75
N ASP A 30 -1.51 11.60 12.46
CA ASP A 30 -0.87 11.84 11.16
C ASP A 30 -0.02 10.64 10.69
N TRP A 31 0.75 10.05 11.61
CA TRP A 31 1.51 8.84 11.34
C TRP A 31 0.62 7.62 11.16
N LEU A 32 -0.51 7.51 11.87
CA LEU A 32 -1.46 6.41 11.65
C LEU A 32 -2.05 6.45 10.24
N VAL A 33 -2.42 7.64 9.76
CA VAL A 33 -2.88 7.84 8.37
C VAL A 33 -1.78 7.45 7.38
N THR A 34 -0.54 7.82 7.66
CA THR A 34 0.63 7.46 6.84
C THR A 34 0.81 5.93 6.77
N ILE A 35 0.72 5.23 7.91
CA ILE A 35 0.80 3.76 7.96
C ILE A 35 -0.33 3.13 7.15
N LEU A 36 -1.57 3.61 7.30
CA LEU A 36 -2.73 3.14 6.54
C LEU A 36 -2.55 3.33 5.02
N PHE A 37 -2.01 4.48 4.61
CA PHE A 37 -1.69 4.74 3.22
C PHE A 37 -0.69 3.71 2.68
N TYR A 38 0.46 3.51 3.34
CA TYR A 38 1.47 2.55 2.88
C TYR A 38 1.02 1.09 2.97
N THR A 39 0.15 0.76 3.93
CA THR A 39 -0.51 -0.55 4.00
C THR A 39 -1.34 -0.80 2.74
N SER A 40 -2.20 0.16 2.40
CA SER A 40 -3.05 0.09 1.20
C SER A 40 -2.22 0.03 -0.08
N LEU A 41 -1.16 0.85 -0.14
CA LEU A 41 -0.21 0.89 -1.24
C LEU A 41 0.41 -0.48 -1.53
N HIS A 42 0.82 -1.19 -0.48
CA HIS A 42 1.42 -2.51 -0.64
C HIS A 42 0.41 -3.57 -1.10
N TYR A 43 -0.86 -3.48 -0.72
CA TYR A 43 -1.88 -4.35 -1.30
C TYR A 43 -2.10 -4.08 -2.80
N VAL A 44 -2.14 -2.80 -3.20
CA VAL A 44 -2.23 -2.43 -4.62
C VAL A 44 -0.99 -2.93 -5.39
N ASP A 45 0.21 -2.68 -4.88
CA ASP A 45 1.44 -3.13 -5.54
C ASP A 45 1.57 -4.66 -5.59
N SER A 46 1.04 -5.36 -4.59
CA SER A 46 0.93 -6.82 -4.62
C SER A 46 0.12 -7.30 -5.84
N LYS A 47 -1.03 -6.66 -6.11
CA LYS A 47 -1.83 -6.94 -7.30
C LYS A 47 -1.13 -6.57 -8.59
N LEU A 48 -0.44 -5.44 -8.63
CA LEU A 48 0.34 -5.04 -9.81
C LEU A 48 1.49 -6.00 -10.09
N ALA A 49 2.17 -6.50 -9.06
CA ALA A 49 3.22 -7.49 -9.19
C ALA A 49 2.71 -8.82 -9.79
N GLN A 50 1.46 -9.22 -9.52
CA GLN A 50 0.83 -10.38 -10.19
C GLN A 50 0.69 -10.17 -11.70
N LEU A 51 0.55 -8.92 -12.14
CA LEU A 51 0.46 -8.54 -13.54
C LEU A 51 1.84 -8.27 -14.17
N ASN A 52 2.93 -8.64 -13.49
CA ASN A 52 4.30 -8.29 -13.85
C ASN A 52 4.52 -6.77 -14.01
N PHE A 53 3.69 -5.95 -13.37
CA PHE A 53 3.82 -4.51 -13.38
C PHE A 53 4.38 -3.99 -12.06
N HIS A 54 5.29 -3.04 -12.19
CA HIS A 54 6.22 -2.66 -11.17
C HIS A 54 6.41 -1.15 -11.27
N PRO A 55 5.62 -0.35 -10.52
CA PRO A 55 5.70 1.11 -10.57
C PRO A 55 6.89 1.63 -9.75
N ASP A 56 7.77 2.41 -10.39
CA ASP A 56 8.91 3.09 -9.78
C ASP A 56 8.52 4.40 -9.09
N SER A 57 7.29 4.88 -9.29
CA SER A 57 6.77 6.09 -8.66
C SER A 57 5.28 6.05 -8.39
N HIS A 58 4.82 6.87 -7.46
CA HIS A 58 3.38 7.07 -7.19
C HIS A 58 2.62 7.55 -8.43
N GLY A 59 3.22 8.42 -9.24
CA GLY A 59 2.61 8.93 -10.48
C GLY A 59 2.44 7.83 -11.53
N GLN A 60 3.46 6.99 -11.72
CA GLN A 60 3.40 5.86 -12.65
C GLN A 60 2.33 4.85 -12.24
N ARG A 61 2.24 4.53 -10.94
CA ARG A 61 1.19 3.67 -10.39
C ARG A 61 -0.20 4.23 -10.71
N ARG A 62 -0.43 5.50 -10.39
CA ARG A 62 -1.73 6.17 -10.64
C ARG A 62 -2.11 6.11 -12.11
N LYS A 63 -1.17 6.43 -13.01
CA LYS A 63 -1.40 6.38 -14.46
C LYS A 63 -1.80 4.98 -14.93
N TYR A 64 -1.11 3.95 -14.45
CA TYR A 64 -1.43 2.55 -14.81
C TYR A 64 -2.84 2.16 -14.35
N ILE A 65 -3.16 2.41 -13.07
CA ILE A 65 -4.48 2.08 -12.49
C ILE A 65 -5.61 2.79 -13.25
N TRP A 66 -5.46 4.09 -13.52
CA TRP A 66 -6.46 4.83 -14.30
C TRP A 66 -6.65 4.29 -15.72
N GLN A 67 -5.55 3.90 -16.38
CA GLN A 67 -5.64 3.33 -17.72
C GLN A 67 -6.29 1.94 -17.74
N THR A 68 -6.16 1.16 -16.67
CA THR A 68 -6.82 -0.14 -16.55
C THR A 68 -8.29 -0.02 -16.15
N ASP A 69 -8.66 0.94 -15.29
CA ASP A 69 -10.04 1.16 -14.89
C ASP A 69 -10.94 1.66 -16.04
N LEU A 70 -10.37 2.39 -17.00
CA LEU A 70 -11.09 2.87 -18.20
C LEU A 70 -11.28 1.80 -19.29
N LYS A 71 -10.76 0.59 -19.09
CA LYS A 71 -10.87 -0.54 -20.04
C LYS A 71 -11.94 -1.56 -19.65
N HIS A 72 -12.68 -1.31 -18.57
CA HIS A 72 -13.80 -2.10 -18.07
C HIS A 72 -15.06 -1.23 -18.01
#